data_AF-A0AAD1B8M1-F1
#
_entry.id   AF-A0AAD1B8M1-F1
#
_cell.length_a   1.000
_cell.length_b   1.000
_cell.length_c   1.000
_cell.angle_alpha   90.00
_cell.angle_beta   90.00
_cell.angle_gamma   90.00
#
_symmetry.space_group_name_H-M   'P 1'
#
loop_
_entity.id
_entity.type
_entity.pdbx_description
1 polymer ?
#
loop_
_entity_poly.entity_id
_entity_poly.type
_entity_poly.pdbx_seq_one_letter_code
_entity_poly.pdbx_strand_id
1 'polypeptide(L)'
;MPRFLVIDQLTQVYFPSEECYKAVDGTVLNTEQSDADMDSVRKLFNLLYQFTVEDVPGFQIIVTEHANLRDNWFQKSLVEVPWSKPPALVPEGWPLKGEVSL
;
A
#
# COMPACT_ATOMS: atom_id res chain seq x y z
N MET A 1 8.30 24.05 11.36
CA MET A 1 8.42 22.57 11.36
C MET A 1 7.27 22.01 10.54
N PRO A 2 7.53 21.21 9.49
CA PRO A 2 6.47 20.50 8.78
C PRO A 2 5.72 19.56 9.75
N ARG A 3 4.40 19.43 9.57
CA ARG A 3 3.53 18.63 10.44
C ARG A 3 2.93 17.40 9.75
N PHE A 4 3.25 17.20 8.48
CA PHE A 4 2.75 16.06 7.73
C PHE A 4 3.73 15.58 6.66
N LEU A 5 3.57 14.33 6.26
CA LEU A 5 4.28 13.65 5.17
C LEU A 5 3.27 12.86 4.33
N VAL A 6 3.38 12.94 3.02
CA VAL A 6 2.59 12.12 2.08
C VAL A 6 3.54 11.20 1.32
N ILE A 7 3.22 9.92 1.26
CA ILE A 7 4.02 8.91 0.57
C ILE A 7 3.11 8.10 -0.36
N ASP A 8 3.51 8.00 -1.62
CA ASP A 8 2.80 7.19 -2.61
C ASP A 8 3.49 5.84 -2.81
N GLN A 9 2.72 4.76 -2.67
CA GLN A 9 3.07 3.39 -3.02
C GLN A 9 4.42 2.89 -2.47
N LEU A 10 4.66 3.09 -1.17
CA LEU A 10 5.93 2.73 -0.50
C LEU A 10 6.28 1.24 -0.57
N THR A 11 5.29 0.34 -0.67
CA THR A 11 5.57 -1.09 -0.62
C THR A 11 5.96 -1.67 -1.98
N GLN A 12 5.95 -0.87 -3.06
CA GLN A 12 6.34 -1.31 -4.39
C GLN A 12 7.73 -1.96 -4.42
N VAL A 13 8.66 -1.49 -3.58
CA VAL A 13 10.03 -2.01 -3.49
C VAL A 13 10.08 -3.44 -2.92
N TYR A 14 9.06 -3.86 -2.18
CA TYR A 14 8.96 -5.18 -1.58
C TYR A 14 8.21 -6.19 -2.45
N PHE A 15 7.66 -5.75 -3.60
CA PHE A 15 7.06 -6.67 -4.55
C PHE A 15 8.09 -7.15 -5.59
N PRO A 16 8.16 -8.46 -5.89
CA PRO A 16 9.01 -8.99 -6.95
C PRO A 16 8.74 -8.31 -8.30
N SER A 17 9.76 -8.20 -9.15
CA SER A 17 9.56 -7.71 -10.52
C SER A 17 8.64 -8.66 -11.31
N GLU A 18 7.93 -8.14 -12.32
CA GLU A 18 7.09 -8.98 -13.19
C GLU A 18 7.87 -10.15 -13.80
N GLU A 19 9.18 -10.00 -14.08
CA GLU A 19 10.00 -11.10 -14.61
C GLU A 19 10.19 -12.22 -13.59
N CYS A 20 10.33 -11.88 -12.31
CA CYS A 20 10.40 -12.86 -11.22
C CYS A 20 9.07 -13.59 -11.08
N TYR A 21 7.94 -12.87 -11.08
CA TYR A 21 6.60 -13.48 -11.02
C TYR A 21 6.30 -14.43 -12.18
N LYS A 22 6.75 -14.13 -13.40
CA LYS A 22 6.57 -15.00 -14.57
C LYS A 22 7.47 -16.23 -14.55
N ALA A 23 8.59 -16.19 -13.83
CA ALA A 23 9.53 -17.30 -13.70
C ALA A 23 9.14 -18.33 -12.63
N VAL A 24 8.31 -17.95 -11.64
CA VAL A 24 7.81 -18.85 -10.59
C VAL A 24 6.39 -19.32 -10.90
N ASP A 25 6.28 -20.38 -11.70
CA ASP A 25 5.02 -21.09 -11.93
C ASP A 25 4.61 -21.85 -10.65
N GLY A 26 3.83 -21.18 -9.80
CA GLY A 26 2.88 -21.77 -8.85
C GLY A 26 3.39 -22.70 -7.74
N THR A 27 4.70 -22.83 -7.49
CA THR A 27 5.23 -23.85 -6.55
C THR A 27 5.90 -23.22 -5.32
N VAL A 28 5.26 -23.39 -4.15
CA VAL A 28 5.72 -23.34 -2.73
C VAL A 28 6.62 -22.17 -2.27
N LEU A 29 7.61 -21.75 -3.06
CA LEU A 29 8.44 -20.55 -2.85
C LEU A 29 7.60 -19.27 -2.77
N ASN A 30 6.45 -19.21 -3.45
CA ASN A 30 5.53 -18.07 -3.40
C ASN A 30 4.95 -17.82 -2.00
N THR A 31 4.76 -18.85 -1.17
CA THR A 31 4.15 -18.66 0.16
C THR A 31 5.16 -18.06 1.13
N GLU A 32 6.37 -18.61 1.20
CA GLU A 32 7.40 -18.10 2.12
C GLU A 32 7.94 -16.72 1.71
N GLN A 33 8.08 -16.48 0.40
CA GLN A 33 8.48 -15.17 -0.11
C GLN A 33 7.37 -14.13 0.09
N SER A 34 6.12 -14.48 -0.21
CA SER A 34 4.96 -13.63 0.13
C SER A 34 4.88 -13.34 1.62
N ASP A 35 5.17 -14.30 2.50
CA ASP A 35 5.13 -14.08 3.95
C ASP A 35 6.29 -13.20 4.43
N ALA A 36 7.50 -13.39 3.91
CA ALA A 36 8.68 -12.56 4.22
C ALA A 36 8.55 -11.12 3.70
N ASP A 37 7.97 -10.95 2.51
CA ASP A 37 7.66 -9.65 1.92
C ASP A 37 6.60 -8.93 2.77
N MET A 38 5.55 -9.64 3.20
CA MET A 38 4.51 -9.11 4.08
C MET A 38 5.03 -8.75 5.48
N ASP A 39 6.00 -9.48 6.03
CA ASP A 39 6.66 -9.13 7.28
C ASP A 39 7.48 -7.85 7.17
N SER A 40 8.13 -7.63 6.03
CA SER A 40 8.89 -6.41 5.76
C SER A 40 7.96 -5.19 5.63
N VAL A 41 6.84 -5.37 4.92
CA VAL A 41 5.77 -4.36 4.83
C VAL A 41 5.20 -4.04 6.22
N ARG A 42 4.93 -5.06 7.05
CA ARG A 42 4.45 -4.87 8.42
C ARG A 42 5.44 -4.07 9.27
N LYS A 43 6.73 -4.39 9.21
CA LYS A 43 7.79 -3.65 9.94
C LYS A 43 7.84 -2.19 9.51
N LEU A 44 7.76 -1.92 8.21
CA LEU A 44 7.76 -0.56 7.67
C LEU A 44 6.56 0.24 8.19
N PHE A 45 5.35 -0.30 8.08
CA PHE A 45 4.17 0.42 8.56
C PHE A 45 4.17 0.58 10.09
N ASN A 46 4.68 -0.39 10.84
CA ASN A 46 4.80 -0.27 12.29
C ASN A 46 5.78 0.86 12.67
N LEU A 47 6.89 1.01 11.95
CA LEU A 47 7.82 2.13 12.15
C LEU A 47 7.15 3.49 11.91
N LEU A 48 6.41 3.63 10.81
CA LEU A 48 5.67 4.87 10.50
C LEU A 48 4.60 5.15 11.56
N TYR A 49 3.87 4.11 11.98
CA TYR A 49 2.84 4.23 13.01
C TYR A 49 3.44 4.68 14.35
N GLN A 50 4.49 4.02 14.83
CA GLN A 50 5.16 4.38 16.08
C GLN A 50 5.72 5.81 16.02
N PHE A 51 6.27 6.24 14.89
CA PHE A 51 6.73 7.62 14.75
C PHE A 51 5.60 8.65 15.00
N THR A 52 4.39 8.38 14.52
CA THR A 52 3.23 9.29 14.72
C THR A 52 2.61 9.24 16.11
N VAL A 53 2.78 8.13 16.84
CA VAL A 53 2.14 7.90 18.14
C VAL A 53 3.10 8.15 19.31
N GLU A 54 4.36 7.78 19.17
CA GLU A 54 5.38 7.80 20.23
C GLU A 54 6.38 8.94 20.06
N ASP A 55 7.03 9.05 18.89
CA ASP A 55 8.14 9.99 18.70
C ASP A 55 7.67 11.44 18.49
N VAL A 56 6.68 11.64 17.62
CA VAL A 56 6.15 12.96 17.29
C VAL A 56 4.62 12.95 17.29
N PRO A 57 3.98 12.94 18.48
CA PRO A 57 2.53 13.00 18.60
C PRO A 57 1.95 14.20 17.84
N GLY A 58 0.98 13.94 16.97
CA GLY A 58 0.33 14.95 16.14
C GLY A 58 1.01 15.22 14.78
N PHE A 59 2.09 14.49 14.47
CA PHE A 59 2.61 14.42 13.10
C PHE A 59 1.74 13.47 12.27
N GLN A 60 1.31 13.91 11.08
CA GLN A 60 0.45 13.11 10.20
C GLN A 60 1.26 12.46 9.07
N ILE A 61 1.15 11.15 8.92
CA ILE A 61 1.66 10.45 7.74
C ILE A 61 0.45 9.96 6.94
N ILE A 62 0.37 10.37 5.68
CA ILE A 62 -0.66 9.94 4.73
C ILE A 62 0.01 9.02 3.71
N VAL A 63 -0.56 7.84 3.55
CA VAL A 63 -0.03 6.79 2.68
C VAL A 63 -1.11 6.36 1.70
N THR A 64 -0.79 6.33 0.41
CA THR A 64 -1.57 5.64 -0.62
C THR A 64 -0.92 4.30 -0.92
N GLU A 65 -1.65 3.20 -0.76
CA GLU A 65 -1.10 1.85 -0.85
C GLU A 65 -2.18 0.79 -1.12
N HIS A 66 -1.79 -0.32 -1.75
CA HIS A 66 -2.60 -1.52 -1.99
C HIS A 66 -2.48 -2.58 -0.88
N ALA A 67 -1.39 -2.58 -0.12
CA ALA A 67 -1.21 -3.44 1.05
C ALA A 67 -2.34 -3.26 2.08
N ASN A 68 -2.88 -4.39 2.55
CA ASN A 68 -3.97 -4.42 3.52
C ASN A 68 -3.64 -5.37 4.68
N LEU A 69 -2.90 -4.89 5.68
CA LEU A 69 -2.50 -5.69 6.84
C LEU A 69 -3.69 -5.95 7.76
N ARG A 70 -3.88 -7.19 8.22
CA ARG A 70 -5.00 -7.57 9.11
C ARG A 70 -4.86 -7.04 10.54
N ASP A 71 -3.73 -6.43 10.87
CA ASP A 71 -3.43 -5.89 12.18
C ASP A 71 -4.42 -4.78 12.59
N ASN A 72 -4.89 -4.82 13.85
CA ASN A 72 -5.97 -3.93 14.30
C ASN A 72 -5.61 -2.43 14.21
N TRP A 73 -4.36 -2.08 14.53
CA TRP A 73 -3.87 -0.71 14.43
C TRP A 73 -3.83 -0.22 12.98
N PHE A 74 -3.47 -1.10 12.04
CA PHE A 74 -3.44 -0.80 10.61
C PHE A 74 -4.86 -0.60 10.09
N GLN A 75 -5.78 -1.52 10.41
CA GLN A 75 -7.19 -1.42 10.05
C GLN A 75 -7.86 -0.15 10.60
N LYS A 76 -7.51 0.26 11.83
CA LYS A 76 -7.97 1.54 12.42
C LYS A 76 -7.37 2.78 11.77
N SER A 77 -6.25 2.64 11.07
CA SER A 77 -5.56 3.73 10.37
C SER A 77 -6.05 3.89 8.92
N LEU A 78 -6.84 2.93 8.41
CA LEU A 78 -7.46 3.05 7.09
C LEU A 78 -8.53 4.14 7.10
N VAL A 79 -8.35 5.13 6.22
CA VAL A 79 -9.35 6.18 5.97
C VAL A 79 -10.41 5.69 4.99
N GLU A 80 -10.01 4.83 4.04
CA GLU A 80 -10.88 4.27 3.01
C GLU A 80 -10.87 2.75 3.07
N VAL A 81 -11.99 2.14 2.70
CA VAL A 81 -12.05 0.69 2.49
C VAL A 81 -11.18 0.37 1.28
N PRO A 82 -10.42 -0.75 1.28
CA PRO A 82 -9.63 -1.15 0.13
C PRO A 82 -10.44 -1.11 -1.17
N TRP A 83 -9.98 -0.30 -2.11
CA TRP A 83 -10.62 -0.15 -3.41
C TRP A 83 -10.57 -1.50 -4.13
N SER A 84 -11.76 -2.07 -4.35
CA SER A 84 -11.96 -3.28 -5.14
C SER A 84 -13.10 -2.99 -6.09
N LYS A 85 -13.01 -3.47 -7.34
CA LYS A 85 -14.07 -3.23 -8.34
C LYS A 85 -15.45 -3.57 -7.74
N PRO A 86 -16.48 -2.75 -7.99
CA PRO A 86 -16.69 -1.38 -7.52
C PRO A 86 -16.92 -1.32 -5.99
N PRO A 87 -16.50 -0.23 -5.31
CA PRO A 87 -15.98 1.02 -5.87
C PRO A 87 -14.47 0.97 -6.20
N ALA A 88 -14.11 1.48 -7.39
CA ALA A 88 -12.72 1.64 -7.84
C ALA A 88 -12.28 3.11 -7.71
N LEU A 89 -10.97 3.33 -7.49
CA LEU A 89 -10.40 4.68 -7.29
C LEU A 89 -10.67 5.59 -8.49
N VAL A 90 -10.63 5.03 -9.69
CA VAL A 90 -11.03 5.71 -10.92
C VAL A 90 -12.53 5.56 -11.11
N PRO A 91 -13.31 6.66 -11.14
CA PRO A 91 -14.74 6.59 -11.40
C PRO A 91 -15.04 6.04 -12.79
N GLU A 92 -16.14 5.30 -12.93
CA GLU A 92 -16.55 4.72 -14.23
C GLU A 92 -16.82 5.79 -15.31
N GLY A 93 -17.13 7.04 -14.90
CA GLY A 93 -17.38 8.15 -15.80
C GLY A 93 -16.14 8.95 -16.22
N TRP A 94 -14.92 8.55 -15.83
CA TRP A 94 -13.71 9.24 -16.30
C TRP A 94 -13.46 8.99 -17.79
N PRO A 95 -13.10 10.04 -18.56
CA PRO A 95 -12.91 9.92 -19.99
C PRO A 95 -11.76 8.96 -20.29
N LEU A 96 -12.00 8.02 -21.19
CA LEU A 96 -10.96 7.10 -21.63
C LEU A 96 -9.96 7.85 -22.50
N LYS A 97 -8.70 7.41 -22.46
CA LYS A 97 -7.62 8.00 -23.27
C LYS A 97 -8.00 7.89 -24.76
N GLY A 98 -8.44 9.00 -25.35
CA GLY A 98 -8.93 9.09 -26.73
C GLY A 98 -10.21 9.92 -26.91
N GLU A 99 -10.96 10.19 -25.83
CA GLU A 99 -12.24 10.92 -25.91
C GLU A 99 -12.10 12.44 -25.74
N VAL A 100 -10.92 12.93 -25.34
CA VAL A 100 -10.65 14.37 -25.18
C VAL A 100 -9.95 14.88 -26.44
N SER A 101 -10.72 15.44 -27.38
CA SER A 101 -10.18 16.27 -28.45
C SER A 101 -10.04 17.70 -27.92
N LEU A 102 -8.80 18.21 -27.83
CA LEU A 102 -8.51 19.63 -27.55
C LEU A 102 -8.80 20.49 -28.77
#